data_AF-A0A3B9JB92-F1
#
_entry.id   AF-A0A3B9JB92-F1
#
_cell.length_a   1.000
_cell.length_b   1.000
_cell.length_c   1.000
_cell.angle_alpha   90.00
_cell.angle_beta   90.00
_cell.angle_gamma   90.00
#
_symmetry.space_group_name_H-M   'P 1'
#
loop_
_entity.id
_entity.type
_entity.pdbx_description
1 polymer ?
#
loop_
_entity_poly.entity_id
_entity_poly.type
_entity_poly.pdbx_seq_one_letter_code
_entity_poly.pdbx_strand_id
1 'polypeptide(L)' 'IYMSTFSKLLAPGLRLAWVIAPPEVIRRLVMTKQAADLHTSTFNQIVAHEVAKGGFLDEHVKVIRATYKERRDVML' A
#
# COMPACT_ATOMS: atom_id res chain seq x y z
N ILE A 1 -0.22 -7.02 14.52
CA ILE A 1 0.14 -7.05 13.09
C ILE A 1 -0.52 -5.86 12.44
N TYR A 2 0.24 -4.92 11.88
CA TYR A 2 -0.30 -3.80 11.12
C TYR A 2 -0.21 -4.12 9.62
N MET A 3 -1.27 -3.82 8.87
CA MET A 3 -1.34 -4.07 7.44
C MET A 3 -1.71 -2.77 6.72
N SER A 4 -1.05 -2.50 5.60
CA SER A 4 -1.34 -1.33 4.78
C SER A 4 -1.18 -1.66 3.30
N THR A 5 -1.75 -0.83 2.43
CA THR A 5 -1.82 -1.08 0.99
C THR A 5 -1.79 0.21 0.17
N PHE A 6 -1.23 0.12 -1.03
CA PHE A 6 -1.32 1.17 -2.04
C PHE A 6 -2.68 1.19 -2.76
N SER A 7 -3.57 0.24 -2.51
CA SER A 7 -4.86 0.12 -3.22
C SER A 7 -5.77 1.34 -3.05
N LYS A 8 -5.61 2.09 -1.96
CA LYS A 8 -6.39 3.28 -1.62
C LYS A 8 -5.59 4.59 -1.67
N LEU A 9 -4.28 4.47 -1.92
CA LEU A 9 -3.36 5.60 -1.98
C LEU A 9 -2.83 5.87 -3.38
N LEU A 10 -2.74 4.86 -4.25
CA LEU A 10 -2.27 5.01 -5.63
C LEU A 10 -3.27 4.39 -6.60
N ALA A 11 -3.34 3.07 -6.65
CA ALA A 11 -4.27 2.36 -7.52
C ALA A 11 -4.50 0.92 -7.03
N PRO A 12 -5.74 0.41 -7.07
CA PRO A 12 -6.04 -0.99 -6.73
C PRO A 12 -5.33 -1.98 -7.66
N GLY A 13 -5.08 -1.60 -8.91
CA GLY A 13 -4.39 -2.41 -9.91
C GLY A 13 -2.91 -2.70 -9.60
N LEU A 14 -2.27 -1.95 -8.70
CA LEU A 14 -0.88 -2.20 -8.30
C LEU A 14 -0.73 -3.52 -7.53
N ARG A 15 -1.79 -4.00 -6.88
CA ARG A 15 -1.77 -5.24 -6.07
C ARG A 15 -0.59 -5.28 -5.08
N LEU A 16 -0.27 -4.13 -4.49
CA LEU A 16 0.90 -3.93 -3.62
C LEU A 16 0.46 -3.51 -2.22
N ALA A 17 1.03 -4.18 -1.23
CA ALA A 17 0.73 -4.02 0.19
C ALA A 17 1.94 -4.43 1.03
N TRP A 18 1.94 -4.04 2.30
CA TRP A 18 2.98 -4.42 3.26
C TRP A 18 2.39 -4.70 4.64
N VAL A 19 3.19 -5.38 5.46
CA VAL A 19 2.86 -5.77 6.82
C VAL A 19 4.00 -5.36 7.74
N ILE A 20 3.65 -4.86 8.93
CA ILE A 20 4.59 -4.60 10.02
C ILE A 20 4.21 -5.53 11.18
N ALA A 21 5.13 -6.41 11.57
CA ALA A 21 4.92 -7.42 12.61
C ALA A 21 6.26 -7.88 13.21
N PRO A 22 6.26 -8.56 14.38
CA PRO A 22 7.47 -9.16 14.96
C PRO A 22 8.16 -10.14 14.01
N PRO A 23 9.50 -10.32 14.10
CA PRO A 23 10.25 -11.17 13.19
C PRO A 23 9.77 -12.62 13.14
N GLU A 24 9.31 -13.23 14.25
CA GLU A 24 8.74 -14.59 14.19
C GLU A 24 7.48 -14.68 13.32
N VAL A 25 6.66 -13.63 13.31
CA VAL A 25 5.44 -13.56 12.50
C VAL A 25 5.80 -13.35 11.04
N ILE A 26 6.74 -12.44 10.74
CA ILE A 26 7.21 -12.19 9.37
C ILE A 26 7.78 -13.47 8.75
N ARG A 27 8.59 -14.27 9.48
CA ARG A 27 9.11 -15.55 8.98
C ARG A 27 8.01 -16.51 8.55
N ARG A 28 6.95 -16.64 9.34
CA ARG A 28 5.78 -17.48 9.00
C ARG A 28 5.04 -16.93 7.78
N LEU A 29 4.82 -15.60 7.73
CA LEU A 29 4.16 -14.95 6.60
C LEU A 29 4.95 -15.10 5.30
N VAL A 30 6.28 -15.03 5.33
CA VAL A 30 7.14 -15.26 4.14
C VAL A 30 6.97 -16.68 3.61
N MET A 31 6.98 -17.71 4.48
CA MET A 31 6.73 -19.09 4.05
C MET A 31 5.35 -19.24 3.40
N THR A 32 4.31 -18.68 4.01
CA THR A 32 2.95 -18.70 3.44
C THR A 32 2.87 -17.94 2.11
N LYS A 33 3.51 -16.77 2.00
CA LYS A 33 3.58 -15.97 0.77
C LYS A 33 4.27 -16.74 -0.36
N GLN A 34 5.36 -17.44 -0.06
CA GLN A 34 6.09 -18.25 -1.03
C GLN A 34 5.23 -19.39 -1.57
N ALA A 35 4.46 -20.06 -0.70
CA ALA A 35 3.55 -21.13 -1.09
C ALA A 35 2.33 -20.63 -1.89
N ALA A 36 1.84 -19.42 -1.62
CA ALA A 36 0.64 -18.89 -2.25
C ALA A 36 0.90 -18.31 -3.65
N ASP A 37 1.88 -17.43 -3.79
CA ASP A 37 2.09 -16.63 -5.00
C ASP A 37 3.56 -16.19 -5.15
N LEU A 38 4.48 -16.88 -4.48
CA LEU A 38 5.95 -16.73 -4.53
C LEU A 38 6.46 -15.35 -4.06
N HIS A 39 6.17 -14.29 -4.80
CA HIS A 39 6.61 -12.92 -4.56
C HIS A 39 5.61 -11.92 -5.15
N THR A 40 5.71 -10.66 -4.76
CA THR A 40 4.91 -9.59 -5.37
C THR A 40 5.64 -9.07 -6.61
N SER A 41 4.90 -8.65 -7.65
CA SER A 41 5.48 -8.11 -8.89
C SER A 41 6.61 -7.12 -8.63
N THR A 42 7.82 -7.44 -9.09
CA THR A 42 9.01 -6.58 -8.94
C THR A 42 8.82 -5.25 -9.65
N PHE A 43 8.19 -5.24 -10.82
CA PHE A 43 7.89 -4.01 -11.55
C PHE A 43 7.01 -3.07 -10.72
N ASN A 44 5.95 -3.58 -10.09
CA ASN A 44 5.06 -2.76 -9.26
C ASN A 44 5.78 -2.23 -8.02
N GLN A 45 6.73 -2.99 -7.46
CA GLN A 45 7.57 -2.53 -6.35
C GLN A 45 8.48 -1.38 -6.77
N ILE A 46 9.10 -1.45 -7.96
CA ILE A 46 9.95 -0.37 -8.50
C ILE A 46 9.13 0.89 -8.77
N VAL A 47 7.96 0.76 -9.41
CA VAL A 47 7.06 1.90 -9.67
C VAL A 47 6.67 2.58 -8.35
N ALA A 48 6.25 1.80 -7.35
CA ALA A 48 5.90 2.36 -6.05
C ALA A 48 7.09 3.02 -5.35
N HIS A 49 8.30 2.48 -5.50
CA HIS A 49 9.53 3.07 -4.97
C HIS A 49 9.81 4.44 -5.60
N GLU A 50 9.80 4.55 -6.93
CA GLU A 50 10.06 5.80 -7.63
C GLU A 50 9.02 6.88 -7.29
N VAL A 51 7.75 6.49 -7.19
CA VAL A 51 6.66 7.39 -6.77
C VAL A 51 6.85 7.87 -5.32
N ALA A 52 7.37 7.02 -4.43
CA ALA A 52 7.58 7.37 -3.02
C ALA A 52 8.82 8.25 -2.77
N LYS A 53 9.82 8.20 -3.67
CA LYS A 53 11.16 8.78 -3.45
C LYS A 53 11.19 10.30 -3.34
N GLY A 54 10.24 11.00 -3.97
CA GLY A 54 10.24 12.47 -4.11
C GLY A 54 9.23 13.23 -3.26
N GLY A 55 8.65 12.62 -2.22
CA GLY A 55 7.61 13.28 -1.39
C GLY A 55 6.24 13.43 -2.06
N PHE A 56 6.09 12.94 -3.29
CA PHE A 56 4.82 12.94 -4.02
C PHE A 56 3.70 12.29 -3.21
N LEU A 57 3.97 11.17 -2.54
CA LEU A 57 2.96 10.47 -1.73
C LEU A 57 2.38 11.36 -0.62
N ASP A 58 3.20 12.19 0.03
CA ASP A 58 2.75 13.04 1.13
C ASP A 58 1.77 14.12 0.63
N GLU A 59 2.07 14.75 -0.50
CA GLU A 59 1.17 15.72 -1.13
C GLU A 59 -0.09 15.03 -1.68
N HIS A 60 0.07 13.85 -2.29
CA HIS A 60 -1.05 13.10 -2.83
C HIS A 60 -2.05 12.67 -1.75
N VAL A 61 -1.58 12.28 -0.57
CA VAL A 61 -2.43 11.95 0.59
C VAL A 61 -3.27 13.15 1.03
N LYS A 62 -2.72 14.37 0.99
CA LYS A 62 -3.49 15.58 1.33
C LYS A 62 -4.64 15.79 0.36
N VAL A 63 -4.39 15.60 -0.95
CA VAL A 63 -5.43 15.69 -2.00
C VAL A 63 -6.51 14.65 -1.77
N ILE A 64 -6.14 13.38 -1.56
CA ILE A 64 -7.11 12.30 -1.27
C ILE A 64 -7.98 12.67 -0.06
N ARG A 65 -7.38 13.13 1.04
CA ARG A 65 -8.11 13.51 2.25
C ARG A 65 -9.10 14.65 2.01
N ALA A 66 -8.72 15.66 1.24
CA ALA A 66 -9.61 16.77 0.89
C ALA A 66 -10.80 16.29 0.05
N THR A 67 -10.56 15.49 -0.99
CA THR A 67 -11.62 14.94 -1.86
C THR A 67 -12.59 14.05 -1.08
N TYR A 68 -12.09 13.15 -0.24
CA TYR A 68 -12.96 12.28 0.56
C TYR A 68 -13.69 13.02 1.68
N LYS A 69 -13.12 14.10 2.22
CA LYS A 69 -13.82 15.00 3.14
C LYS A 69 -15.04 15.62 2.46
N GLU A 70 -14.86 16.24 1.29
CA GLU A 70 -15.95 16.86 0.54
C GLU A 70 -17.05 15.85 0.19
N ARG A 71 -16.67 14.67 -0.34
CA ARG A 71 -17.63 13.61 -0.66
C ARG A 71 -18.44 13.14 0.55
N ARG A 72 -17.79 13.01 1.71
CA ARG A 72 -18.47 12.66 2.96
C ARG A 72 -19.44 13.77 3.37
N ASP A 73 -19.02 15.04 3.32
CA ASP A 73 -19.83 16.18 3.77
C ASP A 73 -21.08 16.38 2.88
N VAL A 74 -21.06 15.94 1.62
CA VAL A 74 -22.23 15.93 0.72
C VAL A 74 -23.18 14.75 0.98
N MET A 75 -22.68 13.63 1.51
CA MET A 75 -23.48 12.44 1.80
C MET A 75 -24.22 12.49 3.14
N LEU A 76 -23.78 13.36 4.05
CA LEU A 76 -24.38 13.58 5.37
C LEU A 76 -25.40 14.71 5.32
#